data_AF-A0A7Y9RSW4-F1
#
_entry.id   AF-A0A7Y9RSW4-F1
#
_cell.length_a   1.000
_cell.length_b   1.000
_cell.length_c   1.000
_cell.angle_alpha   90.00
_cell.angle_beta   90.00
_cell.angle_gamma   90.00
#
_symmetry.space_group_name_H-M   'P 1'
#
loop_
_entity.id
_entity.type
_entity.pdbx_description
1 polymer ?
#
loop_
_entity_poly.entity_id
_entity_poly.type
_entity_poly.pdbx_seq_one_letter_code
_entity_poly.pdbx_strand_id
1 'polypeptide(L)'
;MNARLDRIGLRRFAGTGERVARAVTIASVSFGRSLLWLIAAIIVGCGVWMLLPLSKGNSAEPVKAELAAVEAAPSADAAAALSPVSEAQAPAMADLGRLRISSQTWRRGGLGSRALVTFTLRNDNDYAVKDVEIICAFARRDGSHLTNRSRVLADPVSMKSRKTFAHIPVGFINVNADQAKCSLVAARRA
;
A
#
# COMPACT_ATOMS: atom_id res chain seq x y z
N MET A 1 30.75 -18.64 43.83
CA MET A 1 30.16 -19.76 43.08
C MET A 1 29.68 -19.26 41.72
N ASN A 2 30.50 -19.55 40.70
CA ASN A 2 30.26 -19.80 39.27
C ASN A 2 29.25 -18.94 38.47
N ALA A 3 29.81 -18.14 37.56
CA ALA A 3 29.16 -17.59 36.37
C ALA A 3 28.82 -18.70 35.34
N ARG A 4 27.69 -18.59 34.64
CA ARG A 4 27.35 -19.38 33.44
C ARG A 4 27.15 -18.44 32.25
N LEU A 5 28.18 -18.38 31.40
CA LEU A 5 28.06 -18.03 29.99
C LEU A 5 27.71 -19.31 29.25
N ASP A 6 26.55 -19.38 28.60
CA ASP A 6 26.26 -20.48 27.68
C ASP A 6 26.66 -20.07 26.26
N ARG A 7 27.52 -20.91 25.68
CA ARG A 7 28.16 -20.78 24.38
C ARG A 7 27.64 -21.95 23.55
N ILE A 8 26.61 -21.71 22.74
CA ILE A 8 26.13 -22.63 21.71
C ILE A 8 26.43 -21.92 20.38
N GLY A 9 27.19 -22.42 19.43
CA GLY A 9 27.62 -23.78 19.11
C GLY A 9 27.66 -23.86 17.58
N LEU A 10 28.68 -23.24 16.98
CA LEU A 10 28.87 -23.18 15.52
C LEU A 10 29.27 -24.58 15.02
N ARG A 11 28.32 -25.35 14.47
CA ARG A 11 28.58 -26.66 13.86
C ARG A 11 28.33 -26.62 12.34
N ARG A 12 29.42 -26.32 11.63
CA ARG A 12 29.93 -27.04 10.44
C ARG A 12 28.89 -27.65 9.47
N PHE A 13 28.55 -26.91 8.40
CA PHE A 13 28.06 -27.50 7.15
C PHE A 13 29.23 -27.66 6.18
N ALA A 14 29.80 -28.86 6.14
CA ALA A 14 30.66 -29.33 5.05
C ALA A 14 29.93 -30.52 4.42
N GLY A 15 29.61 -30.44 3.12
CA GLY A 15 29.15 -31.63 2.37
C GLY A 15 27.93 -31.44 1.48
N THR A 16 27.93 -30.47 0.56
CA THR A 16 26.94 -30.42 -0.55
C THR A 16 27.51 -29.97 -1.90
N GLY A 17 28.83 -29.79 -2.02
CA GLY A 17 29.46 -29.19 -3.20
C GLY A 17 29.64 -30.09 -4.43
N GLU A 18 29.65 -31.41 -4.30
CA GLU A 18 30.14 -32.27 -5.41
C GLU A 18 29.05 -32.93 -6.26
N ARG A 19 27.77 -32.85 -5.88
CA ARG A 19 26.67 -33.46 -6.68
C ARG A 19 26.03 -32.52 -7.70
N VAL A 20 26.28 -31.22 -7.62
CA VAL A 20 25.63 -30.23 -8.51
C VAL A 20 26.39 -30.05 -9.84
N ALA A 21 27.70 -30.35 -9.88
CA ALA A 21 28.53 -30.13 -11.07
C ALA A 21 28.24 -31.08 -12.25
N ARG A 22 27.60 -32.24 -12.03
CA ARG A 22 27.30 -33.21 -13.10
C ARG A 22 25.92 -33.08 -13.74
N ALA A 23 25.02 -32.27 -13.20
CA ALA A 23 23.66 -32.11 -13.74
C ALA A 23 23.53 -30.97 -14.78
N VAL A 24 24.52 -30.08 -14.88
CA VAL A 24 24.42 -28.84 -15.67
C VAL A 24 24.73 -29.02 -17.16
N THR A 25 25.42 -30.09 -17.57
CA THR A 25 25.88 -30.24 -18.97
C THR A 25 24.92 -30.95 -19.93
N ILE A 26 23.85 -31.59 -19.45
CA ILE A 26 22.93 -32.36 -20.32
C ILE A 26 21.67 -31.54 -20.72
N ALA A 27 21.35 -30.46 -20.01
CA ALA A 27 20.12 -29.70 -20.24
C ALA A 27 20.27 -28.47 -21.19
N SER A 28 21.43 -28.24 -21.78
CA SER A 28 21.71 -27.01 -22.55
C SER A 28 21.38 -27.08 -24.05
N VAL A 29 21.16 -28.27 -24.61
CA VAL A 29 21.01 -28.42 -26.07
C VAL A 29 19.54 -28.37 -26.53
N SER A 30 18.57 -28.69 -25.66
CA SER A 30 17.14 -28.70 -26.02
C SER A 30 16.48 -27.32 -25.93
N PHE A 31 17.01 -26.42 -25.10
CA PHE A 31 16.42 -25.09 -24.87
C PHE A 31 16.64 -24.13 -26.05
N GLY A 32 17.79 -24.23 -26.73
CA GLY A 32 18.11 -23.35 -27.88
C GLY A 32 17.21 -23.57 -29.10
N ARG A 33 16.82 -24.83 -29.40
CA ARG A 33 15.91 -25.13 -30.53
C ARG A 33 14.49 -24.65 -30.26
N SER A 34 14.00 -24.78 -29.03
CA SER A 34 12.66 -24.29 -28.67
C SER A 34 12.57 -22.75 -28.72
N LEU A 35 13.63 -22.06 -28.27
CA LEU A 35 13.68 -20.60 -28.32
C LEU A 35 13.72 -20.04 -29.75
N LEU A 36 14.48 -20.68 -30.65
CA LEU A 36 14.52 -20.28 -32.07
C LEU A 36 13.17 -20.44 -32.77
N TRP A 37 12.42 -21.52 -32.47
CA TRP A 37 11.08 -21.71 -33.00
C TRP A 37 10.07 -20.69 -32.47
N LEU A 38 10.18 -20.30 -31.20
CA LEU A 38 9.34 -19.24 -30.62
C LEU A 38 9.61 -17.87 -31.27
N ILE A 39 10.88 -17.52 -31.49
CA ILE A 39 11.25 -16.26 -32.15
C ILE A 39 10.71 -16.24 -33.60
N ALA A 40 10.86 -17.35 -34.33
CA ALA A 40 10.33 -17.46 -35.70
C ALA A 40 8.80 -17.30 -35.74
N ALA A 41 8.07 -17.91 -34.80
CA ALA A 41 6.62 -17.78 -34.71
C ALA A 41 6.17 -16.33 -34.40
N ILE A 42 6.89 -15.63 -33.52
CA ILE A 42 6.62 -14.21 -33.21
C ILE A 42 6.82 -13.32 -34.43
N ILE A 43 7.90 -13.52 -35.20
CA ILE A 43 8.18 -12.72 -36.40
C ILE A 43 7.08 -12.90 -37.46
N VAL A 44 6.63 -14.14 -37.69
CA VAL A 44 5.53 -14.41 -38.63
C VAL A 44 4.21 -13.83 -38.12
N GLY A 45 3.90 -13.97 -36.83
CA GLY A 45 2.70 -13.40 -36.22
C GLY A 45 2.64 -11.87 -36.31
N CYS A 46 3.74 -11.18 -35.99
CA CYS A 46 3.84 -9.72 -36.10
C CYS A 46 3.77 -9.24 -37.56
N GLY A 47 4.37 -9.97 -38.50
CA GLY A 47 4.29 -9.66 -39.93
C GLY A 47 2.86 -9.74 -40.47
N VAL A 48 2.09 -10.74 -40.04
CA VAL A 48 0.66 -10.88 -40.41
C VAL A 48 -0.19 -9.76 -39.80
N TRP A 49 0.13 -9.29 -38.59
CA TRP A 49 -0.62 -8.22 -37.93
C TRP A 49 -0.42 -6.84 -38.58
N MET A 50 0.73 -6.62 -39.24
CA MET A 50 1.02 -5.39 -39.99
C MET A 50 0.30 -5.29 -41.35
N LEU A 51 -0.29 -6.38 -41.83
CA LEU A 51 -1.00 -6.43 -43.12
C LEU A 51 -2.51 -6.16 -42.98
N LEU A 52 -3.01 -5.92 -41.76
CA LEU A 52 -4.39 -5.46 -41.57
C LEU A 52 -4.46 -3.93 -41.75
N PRO A 53 -5.30 -3.42 -42.68
CA PRO A 53 -5.49 -2.00 -42.85
C PRO A 53 -6.10 -1.42 -41.58
N LEU A 54 -5.38 -0.48 -40.97
CA LEU A 54 -5.77 0.28 -39.80
C LEU A 54 -7.09 1.00 -40.10
N SER A 55 -8.19 0.46 -39.56
CA SER A 55 -9.51 1.03 -39.73
C SER A 55 -9.55 2.44 -39.13
N LYS A 56 -10.01 3.35 -39.99
CA LYS A 56 -10.10 4.81 -39.87
C LYS A 56 -10.58 5.23 -38.48
N GLY A 57 -9.71 5.92 -37.75
CA GLY A 57 -10.01 6.50 -36.44
C GLY A 57 -11.17 7.51 -36.52
N ASN A 58 -12.08 7.36 -35.56
CA ASN A 58 -13.21 8.24 -35.29
C ASN A 58 -12.71 9.65 -34.94
N SER A 59 -13.00 10.64 -35.80
CA SER A 59 -12.82 12.06 -35.49
C SER A 59 -13.73 12.43 -34.33
N ALA A 60 -13.16 12.59 -33.14
CA ALA A 60 -13.81 13.28 -32.05
C ALA A 60 -13.68 14.79 -32.31
N GLU A 61 -14.78 15.38 -32.74
CA GLU A 61 -15.00 16.81 -32.88
C GLU A 61 -14.83 17.53 -31.53
N PRO A 62 -14.21 18.74 -31.48
CA PRO A 62 -14.09 19.50 -30.25
C PRO A 62 -15.44 20.14 -29.91
N VAL A 63 -16.08 19.67 -28.84
CA VAL A 63 -17.29 20.29 -28.29
C VAL A 63 -16.92 21.69 -27.81
N LYS A 64 -17.45 22.65 -28.56
CA LYS A 64 -17.56 24.09 -28.32
C LYS A 64 -18.01 24.36 -26.88
N ALA A 65 -17.17 25.08 -26.14
CA ALA A 65 -17.51 25.64 -24.84
C ALA A 65 -18.58 26.73 -25.01
N GLU A 66 -19.80 26.42 -24.61
CA GLU A 66 -20.89 27.38 -24.51
C GLU A 66 -20.79 28.09 -23.16
N LEU A 67 -20.17 29.28 -23.17
CA LEU A 67 -20.24 30.26 -22.11
C LEU A 67 -21.61 30.95 -22.20
N ALA A 68 -22.60 30.42 -21.47
CA ALA A 68 -23.81 31.17 -21.17
C ALA A 68 -23.57 31.96 -19.87
N ALA A 69 -23.41 33.27 -20.03
CA ALA A 69 -23.38 34.25 -18.96
C ALA A 69 -24.71 34.21 -18.19
N VAL A 70 -24.64 33.97 -16.88
CA VAL A 70 -25.79 34.09 -15.98
C VAL A 70 -25.88 35.56 -15.56
N GLU A 71 -26.96 36.17 -16.01
CA GLU A 71 -27.40 37.53 -15.71
C GLU A 71 -27.80 37.66 -14.23
N ALA A 72 -27.46 38.81 -13.65
CA ALA A 72 -27.69 39.15 -12.25
C ALA A 72 -29.18 39.39 -11.95
N ALA A 73 -29.68 38.74 -10.88
CA ALA A 73 -30.63 39.14 -9.83
C ALA A 73 -31.67 40.27 -10.10
N PRO A 74 -32.91 40.25 -9.49
CA PRO A 74 -33.07 40.02 -8.05
C PRO A 74 -34.42 39.46 -7.53
N SER A 75 -34.45 39.30 -6.19
CA SER A 75 -35.61 39.38 -5.28
C SER A 75 -36.58 38.19 -5.17
N ALA A 76 -36.46 37.47 -4.06
CA ALA A 76 -37.60 36.90 -3.36
C ALA A 76 -37.39 37.06 -1.84
N ASP A 77 -38.24 37.88 -1.24
CA ASP A 77 -38.40 38.08 0.19
C ASP A 77 -39.11 36.89 0.85
N ALA A 78 -38.82 36.73 2.14
CA ALA A 78 -39.64 36.12 3.19
C ALA A 78 -40.06 34.63 3.06
N ALA A 79 -39.48 33.78 3.91
CA ALA A 79 -40.21 33.21 5.05
C ALA A 79 -39.32 32.27 5.85
N ALA A 80 -39.29 32.51 7.16
CA ALA A 80 -38.62 31.70 8.15
C ALA A 80 -39.09 30.23 8.12
N ALA A 81 -38.14 29.33 7.98
CA ALA A 81 -38.22 28.00 8.56
C ALA A 81 -36.94 27.80 9.38
N LEU A 82 -37.03 28.17 10.66
CA LEU A 82 -36.05 27.82 11.69
C LEU A 82 -36.14 26.30 11.90
N SER A 83 -35.46 25.55 11.05
CA SER A 83 -35.10 24.17 11.38
C SER A 83 -34.06 24.23 12.51
N PRO A 84 -34.22 23.47 13.60
CA PRO A 84 -33.18 23.41 14.62
C PRO A 84 -31.93 22.85 13.92
N VAL A 85 -30.88 23.68 13.88
CA VAL A 85 -29.52 23.22 13.62
C VAL A 85 -29.26 22.18 14.69
N SER A 86 -29.42 20.92 14.33
CA SER A 86 -28.87 19.80 15.07
C SER A 86 -27.39 20.13 15.19
N GLU A 87 -26.96 20.47 16.41
CA GLU A 87 -25.55 20.61 16.75
C GLU A 87 -24.89 19.32 16.28
N ALA A 88 -24.26 19.39 15.10
CA ALA A 88 -23.34 18.39 14.65
C ALA A 88 -22.22 18.41 15.68
N GLN A 89 -22.37 17.59 16.73
CA GLN A 89 -21.35 17.39 17.75
C GLN A 89 -20.07 17.07 17.00
N ALA A 90 -19.16 18.06 16.99
CA ALA A 90 -17.87 17.92 16.36
C ALA A 90 -17.26 16.63 16.91
N PRO A 91 -16.83 15.70 16.05
CA PRO A 91 -16.44 14.39 16.51
C PRO A 91 -15.29 14.53 17.50
N ALA A 92 -15.52 14.08 18.74
CA ALA A 92 -14.56 14.22 19.81
C ALA A 92 -13.26 13.47 19.43
N MET A 93 -12.16 14.22 19.34
CA MET A 93 -10.84 13.65 19.11
C MET A 93 -10.47 12.75 20.29
N ALA A 94 -9.91 11.58 20.00
CA ALA A 94 -9.47 10.66 21.02
C ALA A 94 -8.09 11.06 21.57
N ASP A 95 -7.89 10.89 22.87
CA ASP A 95 -6.57 10.97 23.49
C ASP A 95 -5.62 9.88 22.96
N LEU A 96 -4.62 10.30 22.18
CA LEU A 96 -3.62 9.42 21.57
C LEU A 96 -2.60 8.86 22.59
N GLY A 97 -2.44 9.47 23.77
CA GLY A 97 -1.45 9.04 24.77
C GLY A 97 -1.73 7.63 25.31
N ARG A 98 -2.99 7.20 25.26
CA ARG A 98 -3.43 5.86 25.67
C ARG A 98 -3.70 4.91 24.49
N LEU A 99 -3.35 5.31 23.27
CA LEU A 99 -3.28 4.42 22.11
C LEU A 99 -1.82 4.13 21.76
N ARG A 100 -1.49 2.87 21.50
CA ARG A 100 -0.15 2.51 21.04
C ARG A 100 -0.13 1.40 20.01
N ILE A 101 0.76 1.52 19.04
CA ILE A 101 1.10 0.44 18.13
C ILE A 101 2.06 -0.50 18.88
N SER A 102 1.57 -1.67 19.24
CA SER A 102 2.29 -2.66 20.06
C SER A 102 3.21 -3.57 19.25
N SER A 103 2.88 -3.78 17.98
CA SER A 103 3.72 -4.46 17.00
C SER A 103 3.41 -3.92 15.62
N GLN A 104 4.41 -3.92 14.75
CA GLN A 104 4.24 -3.56 13.34
C GLN A 104 5.20 -4.38 12.49
N THR A 105 4.72 -4.78 11.33
CA THR A 105 5.49 -5.34 10.25
C THR A 105 4.98 -4.73 8.96
N TRP A 106 5.79 -4.79 7.92
CA TRP A 106 5.39 -4.33 6.61
C TRP A 106 6.00 -5.24 5.57
N ARG A 107 5.38 -5.24 4.39
CA ARG A 107 5.91 -5.91 3.22
C ARG A 107 5.53 -5.13 1.97
N ARG A 108 6.28 -5.39 0.91
CA ARG A 108 5.91 -4.90 -0.42
C ARG A 108 4.83 -5.81 -1.03
N GLY A 109 3.90 -5.19 -1.73
CA GLY A 109 2.88 -5.85 -2.56
C GLY A 109 2.80 -5.16 -3.93
N GLY A 110 1.92 -5.66 -4.81
CA GLY A 110 1.70 -5.05 -6.13
C GLY A 110 2.99 -4.90 -6.93
N LEU A 111 3.72 -6.00 -7.16
CA LEU A 111 5.01 -6.04 -7.87
C LEU A 111 6.14 -5.22 -7.23
N GLY A 112 6.03 -4.92 -5.94
CA GLY A 112 7.06 -4.16 -5.22
C GLY A 112 6.73 -2.68 -5.04
N SER A 113 5.69 -2.17 -5.70
CA SER A 113 5.37 -0.73 -5.73
C SER A 113 4.45 -0.27 -4.59
N ARG A 114 3.72 -1.19 -3.94
CA ARG A 114 2.77 -0.87 -2.87
C ARG A 114 3.29 -1.34 -1.51
N ALA A 115 3.01 -0.56 -0.47
CA ALA A 115 3.28 -0.94 0.90
C ALA A 115 2.03 -1.52 1.56
N LEU A 116 2.19 -2.72 2.12
CA LEU A 116 1.20 -3.38 2.96
C LEU A 116 1.74 -3.43 4.38
N VAL A 117 1.00 -2.88 5.34
CA VAL A 117 1.39 -2.82 6.74
C VAL A 117 0.48 -3.73 7.55
N THR A 118 1.07 -4.51 8.45
CA THR A 118 0.35 -5.26 9.48
C THR A 118 0.76 -4.72 10.82
N PHE A 119 -0.18 -4.25 11.63
CA PHE A 119 0.14 -3.72 12.94
C PHE A 119 -0.96 -3.99 13.96
N THR A 120 -0.57 -3.97 15.22
CA THR A 120 -1.48 -4.28 16.33
C THR A 120 -1.66 -3.06 17.21
N LEU A 121 -2.85 -2.47 17.17
CA LEU A 121 -3.22 -1.30 17.95
C LEU A 121 -3.76 -1.73 19.32
N ARG A 122 -3.21 -1.17 20.38
CA ARG A 122 -3.73 -1.31 21.74
C ARG A 122 -4.43 -0.02 22.14
N ASN A 123 -5.69 -0.14 22.56
CA ASN A 123 -6.49 0.94 23.09
C ASN A 123 -6.62 0.76 24.61
N ASP A 124 -5.87 1.52 25.39
CA ASP A 124 -5.96 1.52 26.85
C ASP A 124 -6.97 2.58 27.36
N ASN A 125 -7.75 3.22 26.49
CA ASN A 125 -8.85 4.10 26.92
C ASN A 125 -10.05 3.31 27.46
N ASP A 126 -10.89 4.03 28.20
CA ASP A 126 -12.21 3.63 28.72
C ASP A 126 -13.34 3.82 27.68
N TYR A 127 -13.00 4.15 26.44
CA TYR A 127 -13.93 4.27 25.32
C TYR A 127 -13.37 3.62 24.06
N ALA A 128 -14.27 3.23 23.15
CA ALA A 128 -13.89 2.73 21.83
C ALA A 128 -13.41 3.89 20.93
N VAL A 129 -12.50 3.59 20.02
CA VAL A 129 -11.92 4.54 19.08
C VAL A 129 -12.16 4.07 17.65
N LYS A 130 -12.33 4.99 16.71
CA LYS A 130 -12.51 4.73 15.28
C LYS A 130 -11.76 5.77 14.45
N ASP A 131 -11.73 5.56 13.14
CA ASP A 131 -11.09 6.47 12.18
C ASP A 131 -9.64 6.78 12.58
N VAL A 132 -8.90 5.72 12.88
CA VAL A 132 -7.51 5.84 13.32
C VAL A 132 -6.65 6.20 12.12
N GLU A 133 -6.01 7.36 12.17
CA GLU A 133 -5.05 7.79 11.18
C GLU A 133 -3.63 7.37 11.57
N ILE A 134 -3.01 6.62 10.67
CA ILE A 134 -1.61 6.26 10.75
C ILE A 134 -0.80 7.03 9.70
N ILE A 135 0.41 7.43 10.06
CA ILE A 135 1.45 7.84 9.10
C ILE A 135 2.59 6.85 9.19
N CYS A 136 3.00 6.32 8.05
CA CYS A 136 4.17 5.47 7.91
C CYS A 136 5.27 6.20 7.16
N ALA A 137 6.42 6.34 7.81
CA ALA A 137 7.64 6.85 7.22
C ALA A 137 8.45 5.68 6.65
N PHE A 138 8.87 5.82 5.39
CA PHE A 138 9.68 4.84 4.67
C PHE A 138 11.09 5.39 4.46
N ALA A 139 12.07 4.53 4.71
CA ALA A 139 13.48 4.87 4.62
C ALA A 139 14.26 3.79 3.87
N ARG A 140 15.42 4.18 3.32
CA ARG A 140 16.40 3.24 2.77
C ARG A 140 17.09 2.48 3.91
N ARG A 141 17.90 1.48 3.55
CA ARG A 141 18.71 0.73 4.51
C ARG A 141 19.68 1.60 5.33
N ASP A 142 20.16 2.69 4.76
CA ASP A 142 21.04 3.66 5.43
C ASP A 142 20.29 4.61 6.40
N GLY A 143 18.96 4.48 6.51
CA GLY A 143 18.11 5.33 7.35
C GLY A 143 17.68 6.64 6.67
N SER A 144 18.14 6.93 5.45
CA SER A 144 17.71 8.11 4.71
C SER A 144 16.21 8.05 4.40
N HIS A 145 15.51 9.14 4.70
CA HIS A 145 14.07 9.26 4.46
C HIS A 145 13.77 9.27 2.96
N LEU A 146 12.70 8.57 2.56
CA LEU A 146 12.25 8.53 1.17
C LEU A 146 10.86 9.14 1.01
N THR A 147 9.90 8.68 1.82
CA THR A 147 8.50 9.07 1.64
C THR A 147 7.70 8.81 2.91
N ASN A 148 6.63 9.58 3.09
CA ASN A 148 5.61 9.35 4.10
C ASN A 148 4.29 9.00 3.41
N ARG A 149 3.53 8.06 3.98
CA ARG A 149 2.18 7.73 3.53
C ARG A 149 1.24 7.68 4.71
N SER A 150 0.09 8.35 4.59
CA SER A 150 -0.98 8.32 5.59
C SER A 150 -2.09 7.36 5.17
N ARG A 151 -2.79 6.81 6.17
CA ARG A 151 -3.99 6.02 5.96
C ARG A 151 -4.93 6.17 7.16
N VAL A 152 -6.20 6.46 6.87
CA VAL A 152 -7.27 6.41 7.86
C VAL A 152 -7.90 5.01 7.85
N LEU A 153 -8.11 4.45 9.04
CA LEU A 153 -8.71 3.14 9.28
C LEU A 153 -10.05 3.33 9.96
N ALA A 154 -11.13 3.06 9.22
CA ALA A 154 -12.50 3.26 9.70
C ALA A 154 -12.89 2.27 10.80
N ASP A 155 -12.30 1.06 10.80
CA ASP A 155 -12.77 0.03 11.72
C ASP A 155 -12.53 0.41 13.19
N PRO A 156 -13.56 0.26 14.05
CA PRO A 156 -13.42 0.60 15.45
C PRO A 156 -12.52 -0.38 16.20
N VAL A 157 -11.91 0.12 17.28
CA VAL A 157 -11.16 -0.64 18.28
C VAL A 157 -11.84 -0.42 19.63
N SER A 158 -12.33 -1.50 20.23
CA SER A 158 -13.05 -1.47 21.51
C SER A 158 -12.20 -0.88 22.64
N MET A 159 -12.84 -0.40 23.69
CA MET A 159 -12.16 0.05 24.92
C MET A 159 -11.32 -1.07 25.54
N LYS A 160 -10.20 -0.72 26.19
CA LYS A 160 -9.30 -1.66 26.90
C LYS A 160 -8.93 -2.90 26.10
N SER A 161 -8.83 -2.78 24.78
CA SER A 161 -8.68 -3.91 23.86
C SER A 161 -7.48 -3.77 22.95
N ARG A 162 -7.26 -4.81 22.14
CA ARG A 162 -6.21 -4.86 21.13
C ARG A 162 -6.81 -5.36 19.82
N LYS A 163 -6.52 -4.68 18.71
CA LYS A 163 -6.95 -5.07 17.38
C LYS A 163 -5.78 -5.10 16.41
N THR A 164 -5.70 -6.16 15.63
CA THR A 164 -4.69 -6.31 14.58
C THR A 164 -5.30 -5.90 13.24
N PHE A 165 -4.66 -4.94 12.58
CA PHE A 165 -4.95 -4.54 11.22
C PHE A 165 -3.94 -5.22 10.31
N ALA A 166 -4.39 -6.19 9.52
CA ALA A 166 -3.51 -7.00 8.68
C ALA A 166 -3.52 -6.55 7.23
N HIS A 167 -2.33 -6.49 6.62
CA HIS A 167 -2.14 -6.21 5.19
C HIS A 167 -2.81 -4.93 4.69
N ILE A 168 -2.83 -3.89 5.53
CA ILE A 168 -3.42 -2.60 5.19
C ILE A 168 -2.58 -1.94 4.09
N PRO A 169 -3.18 -1.62 2.92
CA PRO A 169 -2.49 -0.87 1.89
C PRO A 169 -2.39 0.60 2.30
N VAL A 170 -1.16 1.09 2.50
CA VAL A 170 -0.92 2.51 2.84
C VAL A 170 -0.58 3.37 1.62
N GLY A 171 -0.31 2.74 0.47
CA GLY A 171 -0.12 3.44 -0.81
C GLY A 171 1.10 2.95 -1.58
N PHE A 172 1.46 3.69 -2.63
CA PHE A 172 2.65 3.44 -3.43
C PHE A 172 3.90 4.03 -2.78
N ILE A 173 5.00 3.28 -2.79
CA ILE A 173 6.26 3.69 -2.16
C ILE A 173 7.42 3.58 -3.14
N ASN A 174 8.50 4.30 -2.84
CA ASN A 174 9.74 4.17 -3.59
C ASN A 174 10.26 2.72 -3.52
N VAL A 175 10.75 2.19 -4.64
CA VAL A 175 11.29 0.83 -4.76
C VAL A 175 12.52 0.58 -3.88
N ASN A 176 13.23 1.64 -3.49
CA ASN A 176 14.45 1.59 -2.66
C ASN A 176 14.18 1.64 -1.15
N ALA A 177 12.93 1.67 -0.69
CA ALA A 177 12.62 1.59 0.74
C ALA A 177 12.92 0.18 1.31
N ASP A 178 13.75 0.12 2.33
CA ASP A 178 14.06 -1.14 3.05
C ASP A 178 13.45 -1.14 4.45
N GLN A 179 13.04 0.01 4.96
CA GLN A 179 12.53 0.18 6.31
C GLN A 179 11.22 0.97 6.30
N ALA A 180 10.36 0.67 7.27
CA ALA A 180 9.15 1.43 7.53
C ALA A 180 8.87 1.52 9.03
N LYS A 181 8.40 2.69 9.47
CA LYS A 181 7.93 2.91 10.84
C LYS A 181 6.62 3.68 10.79
N CYS A 182 5.58 3.14 11.41
CA CYS A 182 4.28 3.79 11.50
C CYS A 182 4.06 4.41 12.88
N SER A 183 3.36 5.53 12.89
CA SER A 183 2.94 6.25 14.09
C SER A 183 1.48 6.64 13.98
N LEU A 184 0.82 6.77 15.13
CA LEU A 184 -0.54 7.29 15.22
C LEU A 184 -0.50 8.81 15.13
N VAL A 185 -1.44 9.39 14.38
CA VAL A 185 -1.52 10.84 14.17
C VAL A 185 -2.86 11.40 14.62
N ALA A 186 -3.93 10.64 14.40
CA ALA A 186 -5.27 11.00 14.83
C ALA A 186 -6.10 9.75 15.12
N ALA A 187 -7.14 9.92 15.93
CA ALA A 187 -8.20 8.95 16.15
C ALA A 187 -9.42 9.70 16.68
N ARG A 188 -10.62 9.15 16.45
CA ARG A 188 -11.88 9.71 16.94
C ARG A 188 -12.50 8.78 17.97
N ARG A 189 -13.24 9.34 18.94
CA ARG A 189 -14.09 8.52 19.82
C ARG A 189 -15.22 7.88 18.99
N ALA A 190 -15.46 6.60 19.22
CA ALA A 190 -16.44 5.81 18.45
C ALA A 190 -17.87 6.03 18.90
#